data_AF-A0A6J0ZW42-F1
#
_entry.id   AF-A0A6J0ZW42-F1
#
_cell.length_a   1.000
_cell.length_b   1.000
_cell.length_c   1.000
_cell.angle_alpha   90.00
_cell.angle_beta   90.00
_cell.angle_gamma   90.00
#
_symmetry.space_group_name_H-M   'P 1'
#
loop_
_entity.id
_entity.type
_entity.pdbx_description
1 polymer ?
#
loop_
_entity_poly.entity_id
_entity_poly.type
_entity_poly.pdbx_seq_one_letter_code
_entity_poly.pdbx_strand_id
1 'polypeptide(L)'
;MASKLIRIASYQAENQQELSLRQAFDLLESKLRPPFPLIIPSPQEYTQLNQAILYGVLVEPHFAKIHIKHLHAIVVDGYKLFLNLLDGLVNELYGKFVDSVKDQLIWVTREMIDVSAVGIDGLLVSLLRQIVGGDFSGGNLWLCFELVGVFLSKWDCLLEEEPLVLTSALYTFLRLLSDHCRLLRNPELGVLRQLEIEFCVKMLREQFHLCLKIGRDLVRLLQDLVHVPEFRTIWKDLVLNPSEFRTAGFSDISELYCTRTSGRYFLLRITPEMETHLRFLLTHVMLGSQKRYQTWFAKKFLLGPERESLVVDIVRFICCAHHPSNEIIQSNIIPRWAVIGWLLKCCRKNYIEANGKLALFYDWLFFNEKVDNIMNIEPAMLLMVCSLPNYIDFTHSLLEFLLLLVDNYDLDHKDILIRGVSSAFHTVVQKGVVHSLDVLTRCDALSPSIRQRLQKLLLQ
;
A
#
# COMPACT_ATOMS: atom_id res chain seq x y z
N MET A 1 -19.40 -12.77 31.69
CA MET A 1 -19.29 -11.45 31.05
C MET A 1 -18.83 -11.69 29.63
N ALA A 2 -19.61 -11.28 28.62
CA ALA A 2 -19.21 -11.41 27.23
C ALA A 2 -17.85 -10.74 27.02
N SER A 3 -16.91 -11.45 26.39
CA SER A 3 -15.62 -10.89 26.01
C SER A 3 -15.85 -9.74 25.03
N LYS A 4 -15.16 -8.61 25.21
CA LYS A 4 -15.39 -7.40 24.41
C LYS A 4 -14.65 -7.51 23.07
N LEU A 5 -15.34 -7.16 21.98
CA LEU A 5 -14.76 -7.15 20.63
C LEU A 5 -13.70 -6.04 20.45
N ILE A 6 -13.95 -4.85 21.01
CA ILE A 6 -13.05 -3.70 20.94
C ILE A 6 -12.67 -3.13 22.32
N ARG A 7 -11.50 -2.50 22.39
CA ARG A 7 -11.11 -1.57 23.47
C ARG A 7 -11.76 -0.22 23.21
N ILE A 8 -12.63 0.22 24.13
CA ILE A 8 -13.30 1.53 24.07
C ILE A 8 -12.80 2.38 25.24
N ALA A 9 -12.29 3.57 24.96
CA ALA A 9 -11.96 4.52 26.02
C ALA A 9 -13.25 5.15 26.59
N SER A 10 -13.25 5.53 27.87
CA SER A 10 -14.45 6.02 28.57
C SER A 10 -15.14 7.24 27.93
N TYR A 11 -14.41 8.01 27.11
CA TYR A 11 -14.91 9.20 26.41
C TYR A 11 -15.39 8.91 24.97
N GLN A 12 -15.23 7.70 24.47
CA GLN A 12 -15.62 7.33 23.10
C GLN A 12 -17.06 6.82 23.07
N ALA A 13 -17.83 7.28 22.09
CA ALA A 13 -19.16 6.74 21.81
C ALA A 13 -19.08 5.25 21.40
N GLU A 14 -20.15 4.50 21.67
CA GLU A 14 -20.26 3.12 21.19
C GLU A 14 -20.24 3.07 19.67
N ASN A 15 -19.47 2.16 19.11
CA ASN A 15 -19.46 1.93 17.67
C ASN A 15 -20.71 1.16 17.26
N GLN A 16 -21.47 1.70 16.31
CA GLN A 16 -22.76 1.14 15.90
C GLN A 16 -22.64 -0.25 15.27
N GLN A 17 -21.56 -0.52 14.53
CA GLN A 17 -21.33 -1.82 13.91
C GLN A 17 -21.04 -2.89 14.98
N GLU A 18 -20.15 -2.60 15.94
CA GLU A 18 -19.89 -3.52 17.07
C GLU A 18 -21.15 -3.76 17.90
N LEU A 19 -21.90 -2.69 18.20
CA LEU A 19 -23.14 -2.78 18.98
C LEU A 19 -24.17 -3.66 18.27
N SER A 20 -24.35 -3.50 16.96
CA SER A 20 -25.28 -4.31 16.17
C SER A 20 -24.91 -5.80 16.21
N LEU A 21 -23.63 -6.14 16.14
CA LEU A 21 -23.16 -7.53 16.21
C LEU A 21 -23.35 -8.12 17.60
N ARG A 22 -23.03 -7.35 18.65
CA ARG A 22 -23.22 -7.75 20.05
C ARG A 22 -24.70 -8.01 20.35
N GLN A 23 -25.58 -7.12 19.91
CA GLN A 23 -27.03 -7.28 20.10
C GLN A 23 -27.58 -8.50 19.36
N ALA A 24 -27.10 -8.77 18.13
CA ALA A 24 -27.48 -9.98 17.40
C ALA A 24 -27.02 -11.25 18.14
N PHE A 25 -25.80 -11.25 18.69
CA PHE A 25 -25.28 -12.34 19.50
C PHE A 25 -26.09 -12.56 20.77
N ASP A 26 -26.35 -11.52 21.56
CA ASP A 26 -27.11 -11.61 22.80
C ASP A 26 -28.55 -12.09 22.56
N LEU A 27 -29.18 -11.62 21.48
CA LEU A 27 -30.53 -12.04 21.09
C LEU A 27 -30.61 -13.52 20.67
N LEU A 28 -29.57 -14.01 20.00
CA LEU A 28 -29.56 -15.34 19.37
C LEU A 28 -28.69 -16.36 20.11
N GLU A 29 -28.13 -16.04 21.28
CA GLU A 29 -27.19 -16.90 22.03
C GLU A 29 -27.72 -18.34 22.18
N SER A 30 -29.00 -18.49 22.53
CA SER A 30 -29.65 -19.80 22.69
C SER A 30 -29.71 -20.63 21.39
N LYS A 31 -29.70 -19.98 20.22
CA LYS A 31 -29.70 -20.61 18.90
C LYS A 31 -28.28 -20.83 18.34
N LEU A 32 -27.24 -20.30 18.98
CA LEU A 32 -25.84 -20.50 18.59
C LEU A 32 -25.22 -21.78 19.18
N ARG A 33 -26.02 -22.63 19.83
CA ARG A 33 -25.59 -23.89 20.42
C ARG A 33 -26.37 -25.07 19.80
N PRO A 34 -25.75 -26.26 19.66
CA PRO A 34 -26.46 -27.45 19.22
C PRO A 34 -27.61 -27.84 20.18
N PRO A 35 -28.67 -28.50 19.67
CA PRO A 35 -28.89 -28.87 18.27
C PRO A 35 -29.31 -27.67 17.42
N PHE A 36 -28.71 -27.53 16.23
CA PHE A 36 -29.08 -26.47 15.30
C PHE A 36 -30.40 -26.83 14.57
N PRO A 37 -31.26 -25.84 14.30
CA PRO A 37 -32.48 -26.08 13.56
C PRO A 37 -32.18 -26.55 12.13
N LEU A 38 -32.94 -27.53 11.65
CA LEU A 38 -32.84 -28.03 10.27
C LEU A 38 -33.64 -27.18 9.26
N ILE A 39 -34.16 -26.03 9.71
CA ILE A 39 -34.99 -25.15 8.90
C ILE A 39 -34.07 -24.14 8.21
N ILE A 40 -34.26 -23.96 6.90
CA ILE A 40 -33.55 -22.94 6.13
C ILE A 40 -33.99 -21.56 6.65
N PRO A 41 -33.05 -20.72 7.13
CA PRO A 41 -33.40 -19.41 7.66
C PRO A 41 -33.98 -18.51 6.55
N SER A 42 -34.95 -17.66 6.90
CA SER A 42 -35.37 -16.56 6.04
C SER A 42 -34.21 -15.57 5.80
N PRO A 43 -34.23 -14.72 4.76
CA PRO A 43 -33.14 -13.78 4.50
C PRO A 43 -32.79 -12.84 5.66
N GLN A 44 -33.80 -12.44 6.45
CA GLN A 44 -33.59 -11.62 7.64
C GLN A 44 -32.92 -12.43 8.76
N GLU A 45 -33.40 -13.65 9.02
CA GLU A 45 -32.80 -14.55 10.01
C GLU A 45 -31.38 -14.94 9.62
N TYR A 46 -31.11 -15.19 8.34
CA TYR A 46 -29.77 -15.47 7.81
C TYR A 46 -28.82 -14.32 8.13
N THR A 47 -29.25 -13.08 7.94
CA THR A 47 -28.45 -11.90 8.24
C THR A 47 -28.14 -11.78 9.73
N GLN A 48 -29.15 -11.92 10.58
CA GLN A 48 -28.98 -11.84 12.03
C GLN A 48 -28.11 -12.99 12.57
N LEU A 49 -28.28 -14.21 12.04
CA LEU A 49 -27.45 -15.36 12.39
C LEU A 49 -26.00 -15.13 11.98
N ASN A 50 -25.72 -14.61 10.78
CA ASN A 50 -24.36 -14.29 10.36
C ASN A 50 -23.70 -13.25 11.28
N GLN A 51 -24.43 -12.21 11.67
CA GLN A 51 -23.95 -11.20 12.63
C GLN A 51 -23.62 -11.82 14.00
N ALA A 52 -24.53 -12.65 14.51
CA ALA A 52 -24.37 -13.32 15.80
C ALA A 52 -23.21 -14.33 15.78
N ILE A 53 -23.14 -15.17 14.75
CA ILE A 53 -22.05 -16.13 14.55
C ILE A 53 -20.72 -15.41 14.43
N LEU A 54 -20.63 -14.34 13.63
CA LEU A 54 -19.41 -13.54 13.48
C LEU A 54 -18.92 -13.01 14.82
N TYR A 55 -19.79 -12.40 15.61
CA TYR A 55 -19.43 -11.94 16.96
C TYR A 55 -18.94 -13.10 17.82
N GLY A 56 -19.71 -14.20 17.86
CA GLY A 56 -19.39 -15.40 18.62
C GLY A 56 -18.04 -16.03 18.26
N VAL A 57 -17.72 -16.14 16.97
CA VAL A 57 -16.42 -16.65 16.49
C VAL A 57 -15.27 -15.79 17.01
N LEU A 58 -15.45 -14.46 17.03
CA LEU A 58 -14.40 -13.52 17.43
C LEU A 58 -14.21 -13.43 18.95
N VAL A 59 -15.28 -13.57 19.74
CA VAL A 59 -15.24 -13.34 21.19
C VAL A 59 -15.28 -14.62 22.04
N GLU A 60 -15.68 -15.76 21.47
CA GLU A 60 -15.74 -17.07 22.16
C GLU A 60 -14.81 -18.11 21.51
N PRO A 61 -13.47 -18.02 21.67
CA PRO A 61 -12.51 -18.98 21.08
C PRO A 61 -12.86 -20.46 21.35
N HIS A 62 -13.33 -20.76 22.57
CA HIS A 62 -13.71 -22.11 22.99
C HIS A 62 -14.90 -22.69 22.22
N PHE A 63 -15.75 -21.84 21.64
CA PHE A 63 -16.92 -22.22 20.84
C PHE A 63 -16.74 -21.92 19.35
N ALA A 64 -15.59 -21.40 18.91
CA ALA A 64 -15.36 -20.98 17.53
C ALA A 64 -15.66 -22.09 16.50
N LYS A 65 -15.24 -23.34 16.77
CA LYS A 65 -15.56 -24.50 15.91
C LYS A 65 -17.05 -24.81 15.84
N ILE A 66 -17.80 -24.55 16.91
CA ILE A 66 -19.26 -24.74 16.93
C ILE A 66 -19.94 -23.65 16.08
N HIS A 67 -19.50 -22.41 16.23
CA HIS A 67 -19.99 -21.28 15.44
C HIS A 67 -19.72 -21.46 13.95
N ILE A 68 -18.52 -21.91 13.56
CA ILE A 68 -18.17 -22.19 12.17
C ILE A 68 -18.97 -23.37 11.61
N LYS A 69 -19.19 -24.44 12.39
CA LYS A 69 -20.11 -25.53 11.98
C LYS A 69 -21.52 -25.01 11.74
N HIS A 70 -22.00 -24.09 12.57
CA HIS A 70 -23.31 -23.48 12.35
C HIS A 70 -23.33 -22.67 11.06
N LEU A 71 -22.30 -21.86 10.80
CA LEU A 71 -22.15 -21.10 9.55
C LEU A 71 -22.23 -22.01 8.32
N HIS A 72 -21.45 -23.10 8.31
CA HIS A 72 -21.48 -24.09 7.23
C HIS A 72 -22.85 -24.73 7.03
N ALA A 73 -23.62 -24.94 8.11
CA ALA A 73 -24.94 -25.54 8.03
C ALA A 73 -26.00 -24.61 7.42
N ILE A 74 -25.81 -23.28 7.52
CA ILE A 74 -26.79 -22.28 7.07
C ILE A 74 -26.39 -21.56 5.78
N VAL A 75 -25.15 -21.72 5.31
CA VAL A 75 -24.61 -20.95 4.19
C VAL A 75 -25.39 -21.17 2.89
N VAL A 76 -25.76 -20.08 2.22
CA VAL A 76 -26.47 -20.11 0.93
C VAL A 76 -25.84 -19.19 -0.13
N ASP A 77 -24.83 -18.41 0.23
CA ASP A 77 -24.24 -17.35 -0.60
C ASP A 77 -22.71 -17.48 -0.75
N GLY A 78 -22.17 -18.68 -0.51
CA GLY A 78 -20.72 -18.90 -0.54
C GLY A 78 -19.96 -18.09 0.51
N TYR A 79 -20.57 -17.87 1.68
CA TYR A 79 -20.02 -17.10 2.82
C TYR A 79 -19.87 -15.60 2.57
N LYS A 80 -20.39 -15.08 1.46
CA LYS A 80 -20.19 -13.70 1.03
C LYS A 80 -20.65 -12.68 2.09
N LEU A 81 -21.83 -12.86 2.69
CA LEU A 81 -22.32 -11.97 3.73
C LEU A 81 -21.41 -11.98 4.97
N PHE A 82 -20.99 -13.17 5.41
CA PHE A 82 -20.09 -13.33 6.55
C PHE A 82 -18.77 -12.60 6.32
N LEU A 83 -18.15 -12.82 5.14
CA LEU A 83 -16.89 -12.16 4.78
C LEU A 83 -17.04 -10.65 4.64
N ASN A 84 -18.12 -10.14 4.04
CA ASN A 84 -18.35 -8.70 3.94
C ASN A 84 -18.46 -8.03 5.32
N LEU A 85 -19.14 -8.68 6.27
CA LEU A 85 -19.23 -8.18 7.64
C LEU A 85 -17.86 -8.20 8.34
N LEU A 86 -17.09 -9.28 8.19
CA LEU A 86 -15.75 -9.43 8.74
C LEU A 86 -14.77 -8.40 8.15
N ASP A 87 -14.78 -8.22 6.83
CA ASP A 87 -13.94 -7.26 6.12
C ASP A 87 -14.24 -5.81 6.54
N GLY A 88 -15.52 -5.46 6.67
CA GLY A 88 -15.94 -4.17 7.21
C GLY A 88 -15.38 -3.91 8.62
N LEU A 89 -15.45 -4.92 9.50
CA LEU A 89 -14.85 -4.82 10.84
C LEU A 89 -13.34 -4.62 10.80
N VAL A 90 -12.62 -5.32 9.91
CA VAL A 90 -11.16 -5.15 9.77
C VAL A 90 -10.84 -3.73 9.32
N ASN A 91 -11.54 -3.21 8.31
CA ASN A 91 -11.28 -1.87 7.78
C ASN A 91 -11.59 -0.75 8.79
N GLU A 92 -12.64 -0.89 9.60
CA GLU A 92 -13.08 0.17 10.52
C GLU A 92 -12.52 0.05 11.95
N LEU A 93 -12.30 -1.17 12.44
CA LEU A 93 -12.12 -1.45 13.87
C LEU A 93 -10.85 -2.22 14.22
N TYR A 94 -10.03 -2.66 13.25
CA TYR A 94 -8.84 -3.49 13.55
C TYR A 94 -7.92 -2.90 14.61
N GLY A 95 -7.62 -1.60 14.52
CA GLY A 95 -6.77 -0.89 15.49
C GLY A 95 -7.33 -0.87 16.92
N LYS A 96 -8.63 -1.19 17.11
CA LYS A 96 -9.32 -1.22 18.39
C LYS A 96 -9.57 -2.64 18.90
N PHE A 97 -9.35 -3.69 18.10
CA PHE A 97 -9.56 -5.06 18.56
C PHE A 97 -8.66 -5.40 19.75
N VAL A 98 -9.22 -6.18 20.68
CA VAL A 98 -8.44 -6.85 21.71
C VAL A 98 -7.61 -7.98 21.09
N ASP A 99 -6.52 -8.38 21.75
CA ASP A 99 -5.54 -9.30 21.16
C ASP A 99 -6.17 -10.67 20.83
N SER A 100 -7.02 -11.22 21.71
CA SER A 100 -7.72 -12.49 21.45
C SER A 100 -8.65 -12.45 20.23
N VAL A 101 -9.21 -11.28 19.90
CA VAL A 101 -10.05 -11.11 18.71
C VAL A 101 -9.20 -11.10 17.45
N LYS A 102 -7.98 -10.55 17.52
CA LYS A 102 -7.03 -10.61 16.39
C LYS A 102 -6.58 -12.04 16.14
N ASP A 103 -6.31 -12.82 17.19
CA ASP A 103 -5.99 -14.25 17.04
C ASP A 103 -7.14 -15.00 16.34
N GLN A 104 -8.38 -14.79 16.82
CA GLN A 104 -9.57 -15.40 16.22
C GLN A 104 -9.83 -14.92 14.78
N LEU A 105 -9.53 -13.66 14.47
CA LEU A 105 -9.63 -13.11 13.11
C LEU A 105 -8.69 -13.84 12.14
N ILE A 106 -7.45 -14.10 12.53
CA ILE A 106 -6.52 -14.89 11.70
C ILE A 106 -7.01 -16.33 11.58
N TRP A 107 -7.49 -16.92 12.67
CA TRP A 107 -8.02 -18.29 12.66
C TRP A 107 -9.21 -18.43 11.70
N VAL A 108 -10.23 -17.57 11.81
CA VAL A 108 -11.40 -17.64 10.92
C VAL A 108 -11.02 -17.33 9.46
N THR A 109 -10.03 -16.46 9.22
CA THR A 109 -9.53 -16.21 7.87
C THR A 109 -8.99 -17.49 7.24
N ARG A 110 -8.25 -18.32 8.00
CA ARG A 110 -7.75 -19.62 7.51
C ARG A 110 -8.90 -20.57 7.18
N GLU A 111 -9.92 -20.64 8.02
CA GLU A 111 -11.12 -21.47 7.77
C GLU A 111 -11.87 -21.01 6.52
N MET A 112 -11.96 -19.68 6.27
CA MET A 112 -12.63 -19.14 5.08
C MET A 112 -11.85 -19.38 3.79
N ILE A 113 -10.51 -19.46 3.86
CA ILE A 113 -9.69 -19.91 2.72
C ILE A 113 -9.97 -21.39 2.42
N ASP A 114 -10.08 -22.24 3.44
CA ASP A 114 -10.30 -23.69 3.26
C ASP A 114 -11.62 -24.05 2.59
N VAL A 115 -12.60 -23.14 2.63
CA VAL A 115 -13.90 -23.31 1.97
C VAL A 115 -14.05 -22.45 0.72
N SER A 116 -12.96 -21.85 0.22
CA SER A 116 -12.94 -20.94 -0.93
C SER A 116 -14.05 -19.89 -0.87
N ALA A 117 -14.18 -19.25 0.29
CA ALA A 117 -15.25 -18.28 0.55
C ALA A 117 -15.19 -17.11 -0.46
N VAL A 118 -16.37 -16.72 -0.97
CA VAL A 118 -16.47 -15.69 -2.02
C VAL A 118 -16.04 -14.32 -1.47
N GLY A 119 -14.98 -13.76 -2.05
CA GLY A 119 -14.41 -12.47 -1.64
C GLY A 119 -13.31 -12.55 -0.58
N ILE A 120 -12.71 -13.74 -0.39
CA ILE A 120 -11.60 -13.94 0.56
C ILE A 120 -10.36 -13.10 0.21
N ASP A 121 -10.15 -12.83 -1.08
CA ASP A 121 -9.11 -11.93 -1.59
C ASP A 121 -9.22 -10.53 -1.00
N GLY A 122 -10.45 -9.99 -0.90
CA GLY A 122 -10.76 -8.70 -0.30
C GLY A 122 -10.34 -8.63 1.17
N LEU A 123 -10.73 -9.64 1.97
CA LEU A 123 -10.35 -9.72 3.38
C LEU A 123 -8.83 -9.80 3.56
N LEU A 124 -8.14 -10.62 2.77
CA LEU A 124 -6.69 -10.74 2.80
C LEU A 124 -6.00 -9.42 2.45
N VAL A 125 -6.50 -8.69 1.44
CA VAL A 125 -6.03 -7.34 1.11
C VAL A 125 -6.26 -6.39 2.28
N SER A 126 -7.45 -6.38 2.89
CA SER A 126 -7.76 -5.53 4.04
C SER A 126 -6.86 -5.81 5.25
N LEU A 127 -6.52 -7.08 5.50
CA LEU A 127 -5.56 -7.48 6.53
C LEU A 127 -4.13 -7.02 6.21
N LEU A 128 -3.66 -7.22 4.97
CA LEU A 128 -2.35 -6.73 4.51
C LEU A 128 -2.22 -5.21 4.68
N ARG A 129 -3.33 -4.48 4.45
CA ARG A 129 -3.42 -3.02 4.65
C ARG A 129 -3.36 -2.59 6.10
N GLN A 130 -3.55 -3.49 7.07
CA GLN A 130 -3.38 -3.15 8.49
C GLN A 130 -1.91 -3.14 8.91
N ILE A 131 -1.01 -3.75 8.13
CA ILE A 131 0.41 -3.74 8.43
C ILE A 131 0.99 -2.35 8.11
N VAL A 132 1.62 -1.74 9.12
CA VAL A 132 2.26 -0.43 9.01
C VAL A 132 3.76 -0.60 8.73
N GLY A 133 4.26 -0.01 7.64
CA GLY A 133 5.69 0.08 7.36
C GLY A 133 6.44 0.90 8.41
N GLY A 134 7.69 0.55 8.71
CA GLY A 134 8.49 1.22 9.74
C GLY A 134 7.94 1.11 11.18
N ASP A 135 6.90 0.30 11.44
CA ASP A 135 6.39 0.02 12.79
C ASP A 135 6.86 -1.34 13.31
N PHE A 136 7.72 -1.33 14.32
CA PHE A 136 8.29 -2.53 14.94
C PHE A 136 7.60 -2.90 16.26
N SER A 137 6.38 -2.41 16.48
CA SER A 137 5.56 -2.83 17.62
C SER A 137 5.24 -4.33 17.53
N GLY A 138 5.18 -5.02 18.67
CA GLY A 138 4.93 -6.47 18.70
C GLY A 138 3.66 -6.88 17.96
N GLY A 139 2.59 -6.09 18.04
CA GLY A 139 1.34 -6.36 17.32
C GLY A 139 1.45 -6.23 15.79
N ASN A 140 2.26 -5.29 15.29
CA ASN A 140 2.50 -5.15 13.85
C ASN A 140 3.35 -6.30 13.32
N LEU A 141 4.44 -6.66 14.04
CA LEU A 141 5.31 -7.78 13.69
C LEU A 141 4.59 -9.13 13.77
N TRP A 142 3.72 -9.31 14.77
CA TRP A 142 2.85 -10.48 14.88
C TRP A 142 1.92 -10.61 13.67
N LEU A 143 1.30 -9.51 13.21
CA LEU A 143 0.44 -9.55 12.03
C LEU A 143 1.23 -9.92 10.77
N CYS A 144 2.45 -9.37 10.59
CA CYS A 144 3.35 -9.78 9.50
C CYS A 144 3.60 -11.30 9.54
N PHE A 145 3.93 -11.83 10.72
CA PHE A 145 4.22 -13.24 10.94
C PHE A 145 3.03 -14.14 10.61
N GLU A 146 1.86 -13.80 11.14
CA GLU A 146 0.65 -14.58 10.88
C GLU A 146 0.27 -14.55 9.40
N LEU A 147 0.28 -13.37 8.76
CA LEU A 147 -0.11 -13.26 7.36
C LEU A 147 0.87 -13.95 6.41
N VAL A 148 2.20 -13.80 6.60
CA VAL A 148 3.15 -14.54 5.77
C VAL A 148 2.99 -16.04 5.96
N GLY A 149 2.72 -16.49 7.20
CA GLY A 149 2.37 -17.88 7.50
C GLY A 149 1.09 -18.34 6.82
N VAL A 150 0.04 -17.52 6.75
CA VAL A 150 -1.19 -17.81 6.00
C VAL A 150 -0.86 -17.99 4.51
N PHE A 151 -0.15 -17.05 3.88
CA PHE A 151 0.18 -17.12 2.46
C PHE A 151 1.08 -18.32 2.10
N LEU A 152 2.03 -18.68 2.97
CA LEU A 152 2.87 -19.87 2.78
C LEU A 152 2.08 -21.16 2.98
N SER A 153 1.30 -21.27 4.06
CA SER A 153 0.56 -22.49 4.39
C SER A 153 -0.63 -22.77 3.48
N LYS A 154 -1.23 -21.73 2.89
CA LYS A 154 -2.37 -21.84 1.97
C LYS A 154 -1.97 -21.57 0.51
N TRP A 155 -0.68 -21.67 0.20
CA TRP A 155 -0.11 -21.31 -1.10
C TRP A 155 -0.85 -21.92 -2.29
N ASP A 156 -1.03 -23.24 -2.30
CA ASP A 156 -1.60 -23.95 -3.46
C ASP A 156 -3.06 -23.53 -3.69
N CYS A 157 -3.86 -23.46 -2.62
CA CYS A 157 -5.25 -22.99 -2.67
C CYS A 157 -5.35 -21.55 -3.19
N LEU A 158 -4.53 -20.64 -2.66
CA LEU A 158 -4.54 -19.24 -3.09
C LEU A 158 -4.02 -19.05 -4.52
N LEU A 159 -3.10 -19.89 -4.98
CA LEU A 159 -2.58 -19.86 -6.34
C LEU A 159 -3.63 -20.33 -7.36
N GLU A 160 -4.43 -21.33 -7.00
CA GLU A 160 -5.50 -21.87 -7.85
C GLU A 160 -6.72 -20.92 -7.89
N GLU A 161 -7.22 -20.50 -6.72
CA GLU A 161 -8.49 -19.78 -6.61
C GLU A 161 -8.31 -18.26 -6.76
N GLU A 162 -7.31 -17.67 -6.11
CA GLU A 162 -7.16 -16.20 -5.99
C GLU A 162 -5.74 -15.68 -6.30
N PRO A 163 -5.09 -16.05 -7.42
CA PRO A 163 -3.66 -15.81 -7.65
C PRO A 163 -3.24 -14.33 -7.60
N LEU A 164 -4.17 -13.40 -7.82
CA LEU A 164 -3.87 -11.97 -7.75
C LEU A 164 -3.60 -11.49 -6.32
N VAL A 165 -4.18 -12.12 -5.30
CA VAL A 165 -3.93 -11.75 -3.89
C VAL A 165 -2.47 -12.01 -3.50
N LEU A 166 -1.83 -13.02 -4.09
CA LEU A 166 -0.42 -13.31 -3.91
C LEU A 166 0.47 -12.16 -4.40
N THR A 167 0.06 -11.46 -5.46
CA THR A 167 0.78 -10.26 -5.93
C THR A 167 0.68 -9.11 -4.94
N SER A 168 -0.45 -8.97 -4.25
CA SER A 168 -0.64 -7.99 -3.17
C SER A 168 0.22 -8.31 -1.96
N ALA A 169 0.31 -9.59 -1.59
CA ALA A 169 1.19 -10.08 -0.55
C ALA A 169 2.67 -9.84 -0.91
N LEU A 170 3.08 -10.14 -2.16
CA LEU A 170 4.44 -9.89 -2.63
C LEU A 170 4.82 -8.41 -2.53
N TYR A 171 3.98 -7.51 -3.05
CA TYR A 171 4.21 -6.08 -2.99
C TYR A 171 4.35 -5.59 -1.53
N THR A 172 3.51 -6.14 -0.65
CA THR A 172 3.52 -5.85 0.79
C THR A 172 4.81 -6.31 1.46
N PHE A 173 5.18 -7.58 1.29
CA PHE A 173 6.32 -8.16 2.00
C PHE A 173 7.67 -7.68 1.44
N LEU A 174 7.81 -7.43 0.13
CA LEU A 174 9.04 -6.81 -0.39
C LEU A 174 9.28 -5.44 0.27
N ARG A 175 8.22 -4.64 0.44
CA ARG A 175 8.31 -3.33 1.09
C ARG A 175 8.62 -3.44 2.58
N LEU A 176 7.99 -4.36 3.31
CA LEU A 176 8.23 -4.54 4.75
C LEU A 176 9.64 -5.10 5.02
N LEU A 177 10.07 -6.05 4.19
CA LEU A 177 11.36 -6.69 4.31
C LEU A 177 12.51 -5.68 4.20
N SER A 178 12.36 -4.61 3.41
CA SER A 178 13.38 -3.56 3.35
C SER A 178 13.57 -2.82 4.67
N ASP A 179 12.52 -2.69 5.49
CA ASP A 179 12.61 -2.16 6.85
C ASP A 179 13.17 -3.22 7.81
N HIS A 180 12.69 -4.47 7.72
CA HIS A 180 13.11 -5.55 8.62
C HIS A 180 14.58 -5.93 8.45
N CYS A 181 15.10 -5.92 7.22
CA CYS A 181 16.51 -6.20 6.92
C CYS A 181 17.45 -5.10 7.42
N ARG A 182 16.98 -3.86 7.61
CA ARG A 182 17.82 -2.77 8.16
C ARG A 182 18.07 -2.93 9.67
N LEU A 183 17.22 -3.65 10.39
CA LEU A 183 17.36 -3.92 11.83
C LEU A 183 18.00 -5.28 12.14
N LEU A 184 19.17 -5.54 11.54
CA LEU A 184 19.89 -6.83 11.64
C LEU A 184 20.13 -7.34 13.07
N ARG A 185 20.11 -6.45 14.08
CA ARG A 185 20.46 -6.75 15.47
C ARG A 185 19.31 -7.28 16.32
N ASN A 186 18.08 -7.39 15.80
CA ASN A 186 16.99 -7.98 16.56
C ASN A 186 16.84 -9.49 16.21
N PRO A 187 17.21 -10.41 17.11
CA PRO A 187 17.09 -11.85 16.86
C PRO A 187 15.64 -12.32 16.76
N GLU A 188 14.68 -11.64 17.41
CA GLU A 188 13.24 -11.98 17.32
C GLU A 188 12.69 -11.75 15.89
N LEU A 189 13.29 -10.83 15.14
CA LEU A 189 12.98 -10.62 13.72
C LEU A 189 13.61 -11.67 12.79
N GLY A 190 14.48 -12.56 13.29
CA GLY A 190 15.17 -13.55 12.45
C GLY A 190 14.21 -14.48 11.72
N VAL A 191 13.27 -15.08 12.46
CA VAL A 191 12.31 -16.05 11.91
C VAL A 191 11.33 -15.38 10.94
N LEU A 192 10.77 -14.22 11.32
CA LEU A 192 9.86 -13.46 10.46
C LEU A 192 10.52 -13.12 9.11
N ARG A 193 11.74 -12.56 9.15
CA ARG A 193 12.47 -12.22 7.93
C ARG A 193 12.70 -13.42 7.03
N GLN A 194 13.02 -14.58 7.62
CA GLN A 194 13.23 -15.79 6.84
C GLN A 194 11.95 -16.22 6.10
N LEU A 195 10.80 -16.15 6.76
CA LEU A 195 9.50 -16.46 6.14
C LEU A 195 9.13 -15.45 5.04
N GLU A 196 9.40 -14.16 5.28
CA GLU A 196 9.18 -13.11 4.27
C GLU A 196 10.08 -13.29 3.04
N ILE A 197 11.37 -13.62 3.25
CA ILE A 197 12.32 -13.96 2.18
C ILE A 197 11.82 -15.18 1.42
N GLU A 198 11.47 -16.26 2.13
CA GLU A 198 10.97 -17.51 1.54
C GLU A 198 9.76 -17.24 0.64
N PHE A 199 8.75 -16.54 1.16
CA PHE A 199 7.55 -16.19 0.39
C PHE A 199 7.87 -15.35 -0.84
N CYS A 200 8.65 -14.29 -0.69
CA CYS A 200 8.98 -13.38 -1.79
C CYS A 200 9.81 -14.08 -2.88
N VAL A 201 10.80 -14.88 -2.48
CA VAL A 201 11.64 -15.66 -3.40
C VAL A 201 10.79 -16.70 -4.12
N LYS A 202 9.90 -17.41 -3.42
CA LYS A 202 8.98 -18.37 -4.02
C LYS A 202 8.13 -17.72 -5.11
N MET A 203 7.50 -16.58 -4.82
CA MET A 203 6.75 -15.79 -5.81
C MET A 203 7.60 -15.39 -7.01
N LEU A 204 8.78 -14.82 -6.78
CA LEU A 204 9.65 -14.31 -7.84
C LEU A 204 10.24 -15.43 -8.70
N ARG A 205 10.49 -16.62 -8.15
CA ARG A 205 11.12 -17.74 -8.87
C ARG A 205 10.11 -18.68 -9.51
N GLU A 206 8.97 -18.93 -8.86
CA GLU A 206 7.99 -19.91 -9.33
C GLU A 206 6.83 -19.26 -10.10
N GLN A 207 6.46 -18.03 -9.75
CA GLN A 207 5.25 -17.36 -10.25
C GLN A 207 5.54 -15.97 -10.83
N PHE A 208 6.69 -15.81 -11.50
CA PHE A 208 7.16 -14.50 -12.01
C PHE A 208 6.15 -13.84 -12.97
N HIS A 209 5.42 -14.62 -13.78
CA HIS A 209 4.36 -14.11 -14.64
C HIS A 209 3.24 -13.37 -13.87
N LEU A 210 2.96 -13.76 -12.61
CA LEU A 210 2.06 -13.01 -11.73
C LEU A 210 2.74 -11.74 -11.19
N CYS A 211 4.04 -11.82 -10.86
CA CYS A 211 4.84 -10.69 -10.39
C CYS A 211 4.87 -9.54 -11.41
N LEU A 212 4.91 -9.85 -12.71
CA LEU A 212 4.85 -8.85 -13.79
C LEU A 212 3.59 -7.95 -13.72
N LYS A 213 2.48 -8.44 -13.15
CA LYS A 213 1.23 -7.66 -12.98
C LYS A 213 1.39 -6.48 -12.01
N ILE A 214 2.45 -6.46 -11.21
CA ILE A 214 2.79 -5.31 -10.37
C ILE A 214 3.26 -4.13 -11.23
N GLY A 215 4.02 -4.38 -12.31
CA GLY A 215 4.63 -3.34 -13.12
C GLY A 215 5.87 -2.70 -12.50
N ARG A 216 6.22 -1.50 -12.94
CA ARG A 216 7.51 -0.82 -12.66
C ARG A 216 7.87 -0.72 -11.18
N ASP A 217 6.91 -0.56 -10.27
CA ASP A 217 7.23 -0.46 -8.83
C ASP A 217 7.80 -1.78 -8.26
N LEU A 218 7.63 -2.93 -8.93
CA LEU A 218 8.34 -4.15 -8.56
C LEU A 218 9.84 -3.94 -8.57
N VAL A 219 10.36 -3.26 -9.60
CA VAL A 219 11.80 -2.97 -9.73
C VAL A 219 12.25 -2.07 -8.58
N ARG A 220 11.49 -1.01 -8.26
CA ARG A 220 11.76 -0.11 -7.13
C ARG A 220 11.86 -0.88 -5.80
N LEU A 221 10.95 -1.82 -5.56
CA LEU A 221 10.95 -2.62 -4.33
C LEU A 221 12.13 -3.60 -4.27
N LEU A 222 12.49 -4.22 -5.41
CA LEU A 222 13.65 -5.13 -5.49
C LEU A 222 14.97 -4.38 -5.29
N GLN A 223 15.09 -3.13 -5.76
CA GLN A 223 16.27 -2.30 -5.56
C GLN A 223 16.62 -2.11 -4.09
N ASP A 224 15.61 -1.91 -3.23
CA ASP A 224 15.80 -1.75 -1.80
C ASP A 224 16.36 -3.03 -1.13
N LEU A 225 16.26 -4.19 -1.79
CA LEU A 225 16.63 -5.51 -1.24
C LEU A 225 17.90 -6.12 -1.85
N VAL A 226 18.58 -5.48 -2.81
CA VAL A 226 19.78 -6.01 -3.49
C VAL A 226 20.92 -6.39 -2.51
N HIS A 227 20.94 -5.79 -1.32
CA HIS A 227 21.91 -6.12 -0.29
C HIS A 227 21.71 -7.52 0.31
N VAL A 228 20.50 -8.08 0.24
CA VAL A 228 20.13 -9.42 0.71
C VAL A 228 20.54 -10.48 -0.35
N PRO A 229 21.23 -11.58 0.02
CA PRO A 229 21.81 -12.52 -0.96
C PRO A 229 20.85 -13.11 -1.99
N GLU A 230 19.65 -13.50 -1.56
CA GLU A 230 18.61 -14.11 -2.39
C GLU A 230 18.12 -13.12 -3.44
N PHE A 231 17.85 -11.88 -3.03
CA PHE A 231 17.40 -10.80 -3.92
C PHE A 231 18.52 -10.28 -4.81
N ARG A 232 19.78 -10.31 -4.37
CA ARG A 232 20.92 -10.04 -5.24
C ARG A 232 20.98 -11.01 -6.42
N THR A 233 20.71 -12.28 -6.14
CA THR A 233 20.69 -13.32 -7.18
C THR A 233 19.53 -13.10 -8.14
N ILE A 234 18.34 -12.80 -7.61
CA ILE A 234 17.16 -12.44 -8.43
C ILE A 234 17.46 -11.20 -9.28
N TRP A 235 18.07 -10.17 -8.72
CA TRP A 235 18.43 -8.95 -9.43
C TRP A 235 19.42 -9.23 -10.56
N LYS A 236 20.43 -10.06 -10.32
CA LYS A 236 21.38 -10.47 -11.34
C LYS A 236 20.68 -11.18 -12.50
N ASP A 237 19.76 -12.10 -12.20
CA ASP A 237 19.02 -12.82 -13.25
C ASP A 237 18.05 -11.89 -13.99
N LEU A 238 17.44 -10.92 -13.30
CA LEU A 238 16.55 -9.92 -13.91
C LEU A 238 17.25 -9.10 -14.99
N VAL A 239 18.52 -8.74 -14.76
CA VAL A 239 19.30 -7.90 -15.66
C VAL A 239 20.10 -8.73 -16.69
N LEU A 240 20.64 -9.89 -16.29
CA LEU A 240 21.60 -10.64 -17.12
C LEU A 240 21.05 -11.95 -17.68
N ASN A 241 20.08 -12.59 -17.02
CA ASN A 241 19.60 -13.94 -17.38
C ASN A 241 18.05 -14.05 -17.28
N PRO A 242 17.27 -13.22 -17.99
CA PRO A 242 15.81 -13.17 -17.83
C PRO A 242 15.10 -14.51 -18.13
N SER A 243 15.73 -15.40 -18.89
CA SER A 243 15.25 -16.76 -19.14
C SER A 243 15.10 -17.62 -17.86
N GLU A 244 15.83 -17.32 -16.79
CA GLU A 244 15.73 -18.04 -15.51
C GLU A 244 14.33 -17.95 -14.88
N PHE A 245 13.57 -16.89 -15.19
CA PHE A 245 12.20 -16.72 -14.70
C PHE A 245 11.16 -17.55 -15.47
N ARG A 246 11.56 -18.21 -16.56
CA ARG A 246 10.73 -19.14 -17.36
C ARG A 246 9.35 -18.57 -17.73
N THR A 247 9.28 -17.25 -17.91
CA THR A 247 8.03 -16.54 -18.18
C THR A 247 7.97 -16.14 -19.64
N ALA A 248 6.99 -16.66 -20.36
CA ALA A 248 6.81 -16.35 -21.77
C ALA A 248 6.60 -14.85 -21.98
N GLY A 249 7.34 -14.29 -22.94
CA GLY A 249 7.25 -12.87 -23.27
C GLY A 249 8.12 -11.95 -22.41
N PHE A 250 8.72 -12.43 -21.31
CA PHE A 250 9.68 -11.65 -20.53
C PHE A 250 11.09 -11.85 -21.06
N SER A 251 11.65 -10.79 -21.66
CA SER A 251 12.97 -10.81 -22.28
C SER A 251 13.93 -9.80 -21.67
N ASP A 252 13.42 -8.73 -21.06
CA ASP A 252 14.25 -7.67 -20.52
C ASP A 252 13.52 -6.86 -19.42
N ILE A 253 14.30 -6.26 -18.52
CA ILE A 253 13.77 -5.44 -17.41
C ILE A 253 13.00 -4.21 -17.90
N SER A 254 13.27 -3.70 -19.10
CA SER A 254 12.54 -2.57 -19.70
C SER A 254 11.05 -2.84 -19.88
N GLU A 255 10.63 -4.10 -20.01
CA GLU A 255 9.21 -4.46 -20.04
C GLU A 255 8.49 -4.09 -18.73
N LEU A 256 9.18 -4.28 -17.59
CA LEU A 256 8.66 -3.85 -16.29
C LEU A 256 8.63 -2.33 -16.19
N TYR A 257 9.66 -1.63 -16.66
CA TYR A 257 9.69 -0.16 -16.69
C TYR A 257 8.49 0.41 -17.47
N CYS A 258 8.21 -0.15 -18.64
CA CYS A 258 7.12 0.29 -19.49
C CYS A 258 5.72 -0.14 -18.98
N THR A 259 5.64 -1.07 -18.02
CA THR A 259 4.38 -1.52 -17.44
C THR A 259 4.01 -0.66 -16.23
N ARG A 260 2.92 0.11 -16.34
CA ARG A 260 2.42 0.95 -15.24
C ARG A 260 1.93 0.12 -14.06
N THR A 261 2.34 0.51 -12.86
CA THR A 261 1.81 -0.03 -11.60
C THR A 261 0.36 0.39 -11.36
N SER A 262 -0.51 -0.59 -11.10
CA SER A 262 -1.91 -0.32 -10.75
C SER A 262 -2.04 0.40 -9.40
N GLY A 263 -2.99 1.33 -9.31
CA GLY A 263 -3.30 2.12 -8.10
C GLY A 263 -3.55 1.26 -6.85
N ARG A 264 -4.04 0.04 -7.03
CA ARG A 264 -4.34 -0.91 -5.95
C ARG A 264 -3.13 -1.25 -5.09
N TYR A 265 -1.93 -1.30 -5.68
CA TYR A 265 -0.72 -1.67 -4.94
C TYR A 265 -0.28 -0.56 -3.97
N PHE A 266 -0.49 0.70 -4.33
CA PHE A 266 -0.17 1.82 -3.44
C PHE A 266 -1.09 1.89 -2.23
N LEU A 267 -2.36 1.47 -2.38
CA LEU A 267 -3.29 1.33 -1.26
C LEU A 267 -2.86 0.27 -0.25
N LEU A 268 -2.13 -0.76 -0.68
CA LEU A 268 -1.65 -1.81 0.23
C LEU A 268 -0.76 -1.24 1.33
N ARG A 269 -0.01 -0.17 1.06
CA ARG A 269 0.95 0.42 2.00
C ARG A 269 0.39 1.60 2.78
N ILE A 270 -0.91 1.87 2.62
CA ILE A 270 -1.64 2.91 3.34
C ILE A 270 -2.79 2.26 4.09
N THR A 271 -2.74 2.32 5.42
CA THR A 271 -3.82 1.77 6.24
C THR A 271 -5.13 2.53 5.98
N PRO A 272 -6.30 1.91 6.19
CA PRO A 272 -7.60 2.58 5.99
C PRO A 272 -7.71 3.89 6.78
N GLU A 273 -7.14 3.94 7.98
CA GLU A 273 -7.12 5.15 8.81
C GLU A 273 -6.21 6.24 8.22
N MET A 274 -5.00 5.88 7.75
CA MET A 274 -4.11 6.83 7.07
C MET A 274 -4.75 7.37 5.80
N GLU A 275 -5.38 6.51 4.99
CA GLU A 275 -6.07 6.88 3.76
C GLU A 275 -7.18 7.90 4.06
N THR A 276 -8.01 7.62 5.08
CA THR A 276 -9.09 8.53 5.50
C THR A 276 -8.55 9.91 5.85
N HIS A 277 -7.46 9.98 6.63
CA HIS A 277 -6.84 11.25 7.01
C HIS A 277 -6.20 11.98 5.82
N LEU A 278 -5.50 11.27 4.94
CA LEU A 278 -4.87 11.84 3.75
C LEU A 278 -5.90 12.35 2.75
N ARG A 279 -6.96 11.58 2.49
CA ARG A 279 -8.06 12.01 1.62
C ARG A 279 -8.78 13.21 2.22
N PHE A 280 -9.08 13.21 3.52
CA PHE A 280 -9.67 14.37 4.16
C PHE A 280 -8.81 15.63 3.98
N LEU A 281 -7.49 15.52 4.18
CA LEU A 281 -6.54 16.60 3.94
C LEU A 281 -6.62 17.10 2.49
N LEU A 282 -6.63 16.19 1.52
CA LEU A 282 -6.55 16.51 0.09
C LEU A 282 -7.89 16.85 -0.58
N THR A 283 -9.02 16.69 0.11
CA THR A 283 -10.35 16.98 -0.47
C THR A 283 -11.20 17.96 0.35
N HIS A 284 -10.82 18.30 1.58
CA HIS A 284 -11.63 19.18 2.43
C HIS A 284 -10.84 20.30 3.12
N VAL A 285 -9.52 20.20 3.21
CA VAL A 285 -8.72 21.20 3.94
C VAL A 285 -8.24 22.30 3.01
N MET A 286 -8.59 23.53 3.35
CA MET A 286 -8.17 24.72 2.60
C MET A 286 -6.67 25.00 2.77
N LEU A 287 -6.03 25.43 1.68
CA LEU A 287 -4.67 25.94 1.70
C LEU A 287 -4.55 27.12 2.68
N GLY A 288 -3.50 27.10 3.51
CA GLY A 288 -3.30 28.01 4.65
C GLY A 288 -3.79 27.44 5.99
N SER A 289 -4.73 26.48 5.98
CA SER A 289 -5.32 25.89 7.20
C SER A 289 -4.78 24.50 7.54
N GLN A 290 -3.83 23.97 6.75
CA GLN A 290 -3.34 22.59 6.86
C GLN A 290 -2.49 22.28 8.09
N LYS A 291 -1.89 23.30 8.74
CA LYS A 291 -0.82 23.10 9.74
C LYS A 291 -1.21 22.16 10.87
N ARG A 292 -2.44 22.29 11.39
CA ARG A 292 -2.95 21.43 12.48
C ARG A 292 -3.13 19.98 12.02
N TYR A 293 -3.72 19.78 10.84
CA TYR A 293 -3.94 18.46 10.24
C TYR A 293 -2.62 17.75 9.94
N GLN A 294 -1.65 18.47 9.36
CA GLN A 294 -0.29 17.98 9.14
C GLN A 294 0.39 17.56 10.45
N THR A 295 0.29 18.40 11.48
CA THR A 295 0.86 18.11 12.81
C THR A 295 0.23 16.86 13.42
N TRP A 296 -1.09 16.72 13.33
CA TRP A 296 -1.79 15.54 13.83
C TRP A 296 -1.44 14.27 13.06
N PHE A 297 -1.37 14.35 11.73
CA PHE A 297 -0.98 13.23 10.89
C PHE A 297 0.45 12.79 11.20
N ALA A 298 1.41 13.72 11.21
CA ALA A 298 2.80 13.43 11.54
C ALA A 298 2.91 12.83 12.95
N LYS A 299 2.23 13.42 13.93
CA LYS A 299 2.25 12.93 15.32
C LYS A 299 1.79 11.48 15.42
N LYS A 300 0.79 11.10 14.64
CA LYS A 300 0.18 9.78 14.70
C LYS A 300 0.95 8.73 13.89
N PHE A 301 1.38 9.08 12.68
CA PHE A 301 1.86 8.10 11.72
C PHE A 301 3.36 8.20 11.40
N LEU A 302 3.95 9.40 11.49
CA LEU A 302 5.35 9.64 11.08
C LEU A 302 6.32 9.82 12.25
N LEU A 303 5.81 9.97 13.49
CA LEU A 303 6.67 10.03 14.67
C LEU A 303 7.20 8.63 15.03
N GLY A 304 8.50 8.44 14.85
CA GLY A 304 9.25 7.24 15.23
C GLY A 304 10.52 7.15 14.36
N PRO A 305 11.64 6.62 14.87
CA PRO A 305 12.93 6.63 14.15
C PRO A 305 12.91 5.92 12.80
N GLU A 306 12.02 4.92 12.63
CA GLU A 306 11.91 4.15 11.39
C GLU A 306 10.59 4.37 10.63
N ARG A 307 9.60 5.05 11.24
CA ARG A 307 8.33 5.39 10.58
C ARG A 307 8.47 6.46 9.50
N GLU A 308 9.63 7.08 9.42
CA GLU A 308 9.98 8.02 8.36
C GLU A 308 9.97 7.35 6.98
N SER A 309 10.24 6.04 6.88
CA SER A 309 10.21 5.31 5.59
C SER A 309 8.81 5.29 4.95
N LEU A 310 7.74 5.47 5.73
CA LEU A 310 6.36 5.60 5.23
C LEU A 310 6.17 6.82 4.31
N VAL A 311 7.02 7.84 4.40
CA VAL A 311 6.94 9.00 3.50
C VAL A 311 7.01 8.55 2.04
N VAL A 312 7.84 7.56 1.73
CA VAL A 312 8.00 7.01 0.37
C VAL A 312 6.68 6.43 -0.14
N ASP A 313 6.01 5.63 0.69
CA ASP A 313 4.74 4.97 0.36
C ASP A 313 3.60 6.00 0.22
N ILE A 314 3.56 7.00 1.09
CA ILE A 314 2.57 8.08 1.04
C ILE A 314 2.76 8.94 -0.22
N VAL A 315 4.00 9.24 -0.62
CA VAL A 315 4.28 9.97 -1.86
C VAL A 315 3.76 9.19 -3.08
N ARG A 316 4.04 7.88 -3.17
CA ARG A 316 3.48 7.05 -4.25
C ARG A 316 1.95 7.04 -4.23
N PHE A 317 1.32 6.92 -3.06
CA PHE A 317 -0.14 6.99 -2.93
C PHE A 317 -0.71 8.32 -3.45
N ILE A 318 -0.14 9.46 -3.05
CA ILE A 318 -0.61 10.79 -3.47
C ILE A 318 -0.46 10.98 -4.98
N CYS A 319 0.65 10.53 -5.57
CA CYS A 319 0.87 10.63 -7.00
C CYS A 319 -0.07 9.71 -7.79
N CYS A 320 -0.21 8.44 -7.37
CA CYS A 320 -0.70 7.38 -8.25
C CYS A 320 -2.08 6.81 -7.88
N ALA A 321 -2.58 7.06 -6.67
CA ALA A 321 -3.85 6.53 -6.15
C ALA A 321 -4.82 7.61 -5.63
N HIS A 322 -4.40 8.88 -5.62
CA HIS A 322 -5.25 10.02 -5.31
C HIS A 322 -5.24 11.05 -6.44
N HIS A 323 -6.27 11.02 -7.28
CA HIS A 323 -6.48 11.96 -8.38
C HIS A 323 -7.73 12.81 -8.08
N PRO A 324 -7.57 14.06 -7.62
CA PRO A 324 -8.69 14.95 -7.33
C PRO A 324 -9.53 15.26 -8.57
N SER A 325 -10.82 15.57 -8.36
CA SER A 325 -11.68 16.08 -9.44
C SER A 325 -11.26 17.47 -9.87
N ASN A 326 -11.67 17.89 -11.08
CA ASN A 326 -11.40 19.25 -11.59
C ASN A 326 -11.95 20.34 -10.65
N GLU A 327 -13.09 20.09 -10.01
CA GLU A 327 -13.66 21.01 -9.00
C GLU A 327 -12.71 21.23 -7.83
N ILE A 328 -12.10 20.16 -7.32
CA ILE A 328 -11.10 20.26 -6.23
C ILE A 328 -9.84 20.98 -6.73
N ILE A 329 -9.35 20.65 -7.93
CA ILE A 329 -8.15 21.26 -8.51
C ILE A 329 -8.32 22.78 -8.68
N GLN A 330 -9.52 23.24 -9.05
CA GLN A 330 -9.84 24.66 -9.25
C GLN A 330 -10.27 25.37 -7.97
N SER A 331 -10.29 24.67 -6.83
CA SER A 331 -10.67 25.23 -5.53
C SER A 331 -9.47 25.73 -4.72
N ASN A 332 -9.73 26.21 -3.50
CA ASN A 332 -8.70 26.59 -2.53
C ASN A 332 -8.29 25.42 -1.60
N ILE A 333 -8.66 24.18 -1.92
CA ILE A 333 -8.19 23.00 -1.18
C ILE A 333 -6.66 22.87 -1.35
N ILE A 334 -5.97 22.38 -0.30
CA ILE A 334 -4.52 22.17 -0.36
C ILE A 334 -4.15 21.22 -1.52
N PRO A 335 -3.28 21.64 -2.45
CA PRO A 335 -2.93 20.82 -3.59
C PRO A 335 -1.96 19.69 -3.21
N ARG A 336 -1.96 18.62 -4.01
CA ARG A 336 -1.12 17.44 -3.81
C ARG A 336 0.36 17.77 -3.65
N TRP A 337 0.88 18.66 -4.50
CA TRP A 337 2.28 19.06 -4.47
C TRP A 337 2.68 19.66 -3.11
N ALA A 338 1.80 20.45 -2.48
CA ALA A 338 2.09 21.08 -1.19
C ALA A 338 2.18 20.05 -0.06
N VAL A 339 1.33 19.02 -0.09
CA VAL A 339 1.40 17.90 0.86
C VAL A 339 2.69 17.10 0.65
N ILE A 340 3.08 16.80 -0.60
CA ILE A 340 4.35 16.11 -0.91
C ILE A 340 5.55 16.93 -0.43
N GLY A 341 5.58 18.24 -0.70
CA GLY A 341 6.65 19.12 -0.22
C GLY A 341 6.79 19.11 1.31
N TRP A 342 5.67 19.07 2.03
CA TRP A 342 5.67 18.91 3.49
C TRP A 342 6.20 17.54 3.93
N LEU A 343 5.79 16.45 3.29
CA LEU A 343 6.24 15.10 3.60
C LEU A 343 7.75 14.93 3.38
N LEU A 344 8.29 15.43 2.27
CA LEU A 344 9.74 15.42 2.01
C LEU A 344 10.51 16.21 3.07
N LYS A 345 9.99 17.34 3.54
CA LYS A 345 10.58 18.11 4.66
C LYS A 345 10.49 17.40 6.02
N CYS A 346 9.65 16.38 6.16
CA CYS A 346 9.62 15.55 7.37
C CYS A 346 10.74 14.52 7.41
N CYS A 347 11.43 14.27 6.28
CA CYS A 347 12.58 13.38 6.23
C CYS A 347 13.77 14.00 6.97
N ARG A 348 14.36 13.24 7.89
CA ARG A 348 15.55 13.58 8.67
C ARG A 348 16.78 12.82 8.17
N LYS A 349 16.60 11.64 7.59
CA LYS A 349 17.69 10.82 7.03
C LYS A 349 17.79 11.08 5.52
N ASN A 350 18.97 11.49 5.05
CA ASN A 350 19.20 11.83 3.64
C ASN A 350 18.78 10.72 2.66
N TYR A 351 18.98 9.45 3.02
CA TYR A 351 18.58 8.34 2.16
C TYR A 351 17.06 8.17 2.06
N ILE A 352 16.30 8.52 3.11
CA ILE A 352 14.84 8.47 3.07
C ILE A 352 14.32 9.62 2.20
N GLU A 353 14.90 10.80 2.32
CA GLU A 353 14.60 11.92 1.42
C GLU A 353 14.90 11.57 -0.04
N ALA A 354 16.05 10.94 -0.32
CA ALA A 354 16.40 10.45 -1.66
C ALA A 354 15.39 9.43 -2.18
N ASN A 355 14.98 8.46 -1.36
CA ASN A 355 13.93 7.49 -1.73
C ASN A 355 12.57 8.17 -1.95
N GLY A 356 12.25 9.22 -1.20
CA GLY A 356 11.05 10.04 -1.40
C GLY A 356 11.09 10.81 -2.72
N LYS A 357 12.24 11.37 -3.10
CA LYS A 357 12.46 12.01 -4.40
C LYS A 357 12.37 10.99 -5.55
N LEU A 358 12.94 9.80 -5.37
CA LEU A 358 12.80 8.71 -6.33
C LEU A 358 11.34 8.31 -6.50
N ALA A 359 10.58 8.14 -5.42
CA ALA A 359 9.16 7.84 -5.48
C ALA A 359 8.34 8.93 -6.20
N LEU A 360 8.70 10.19 -6.02
CA LEU A 360 8.09 11.34 -6.70
C LEU A 360 8.35 11.33 -8.22
N PHE A 361 9.58 11.00 -8.62
CA PHE A 361 10.00 10.99 -10.03
C PHE A 361 9.88 9.63 -10.71
N TYR A 362 9.44 8.57 -10.02
CA TYR A 362 9.48 7.22 -10.56
C TYR A 362 8.68 7.05 -11.87
N ASP A 363 7.51 7.68 -11.93
CA ASP A 363 6.68 7.67 -13.15
C ASP A 363 7.20 8.62 -14.23
N TRP A 364 8.08 9.57 -13.91
CA TRP A 364 8.72 10.43 -14.91
C TRP A 364 9.75 9.66 -15.72
N LEU A 365 10.54 8.79 -15.06
CA LEU A 365 11.64 8.06 -15.70
C LEU A 365 11.18 7.24 -16.90
N PHE A 366 9.96 6.70 -16.84
CA PHE A 366 9.43 5.78 -17.84
C PHE A 366 8.10 6.26 -18.43
N PHE A 367 7.85 7.57 -18.37
CA PHE A 367 6.56 8.15 -18.75
C PHE A 367 6.25 7.90 -20.22
N ASN A 368 5.03 7.44 -20.48
CA ASN A 368 4.49 7.30 -21.83
C ASN A 368 3.03 7.75 -21.85
N GLU A 369 2.73 8.86 -22.53
CA GLU A 369 1.40 9.47 -22.60
C GLU A 369 0.29 8.50 -23.05
N LYS A 370 0.63 7.43 -23.79
CA LYS A 370 -0.35 6.43 -24.25
C LYS A 370 -0.92 5.56 -23.12
N VAL A 371 -0.16 5.37 -22.04
CA VAL A 371 -0.49 4.43 -20.95
C VAL A 371 -0.50 5.09 -19.57
N ASP A 372 0.31 6.13 -19.39
CA ASP A 372 0.48 6.83 -18.13
C ASP A 372 -0.46 8.03 -18.01
N ASN A 373 -0.82 8.34 -16.77
CA ASN A 373 -1.70 9.47 -16.47
C ASN A 373 -0.88 10.69 -16.06
N ILE A 374 -1.21 11.85 -16.64
CA ILE A 374 -0.62 13.15 -16.27
C ILE A 374 -0.65 13.43 -14.77
N MET A 375 -1.68 12.95 -14.08
CA MET A 375 -1.85 13.08 -12.63
C MET A 375 -0.75 12.37 -11.83
N ASN A 376 -0.01 11.42 -12.41
CA ASN A 376 1.12 10.76 -11.74
C ASN A 376 2.38 11.65 -11.71
N ILE A 377 2.53 12.55 -12.69
CA ILE A 377 3.75 13.36 -12.88
C ILE A 377 3.54 14.83 -12.49
N GLU A 378 2.32 15.35 -12.60
CA GLU A 378 1.93 16.73 -12.25
C GLU A 378 2.41 17.20 -10.86
N PRO A 379 2.31 16.40 -9.77
CA PRO A 379 2.71 16.89 -8.45
C PRO A 379 4.17 17.28 -8.35
N ALA A 380 5.07 16.57 -9.05
CA ALA A 380 6.50 16.90 -9.05
C ALA A 380 6.76 18.22 -9.77
N MET A 381 6.11 18.43 -10.93
CA MET A 381 6.27 19.67 -11.70
C MET A 381 5.77 20.88 -10.92
N LEU A 382 4.56 20.79 -10.36
CA LEU A 382 4.00 21.88 -9.56
C LEU A 382 4.78 22.12 -8.29
N LEU A 383 5.31 21.07 -7.64
CA LEU A 383 6.17 21.24 -6.47
C LEU A 383 7.41 22.06 -6.81
N MET A 384 8.07 21.76 -7.94
CA MET A 384 9.23 22.51 -8.41
C MET A 384 8.89 23.96 -8.74
N VAL A 385 7.83 24.21 -9.51
CA VAL A 385 7.47 25.57 -9.96
C VAL A 385 6.93 26.43 -8.82
N CYS A 386 6.00 25.91 -8.01
CA CYS A 386 5.39 26.65 -6.92
C CYS A 386 6.36 26.90 -5.75
N SER A 387 7.47 26.17 -5.67
CA SER A 387 8.51 26.39 -4.67
C SER A 387 9.49 27.51 -5.04
N LEU A 388 9.63 27.88 -6.32
CA LEU A 388 10.62 28.88 -6.76
C LEU A 388 10.59 30.21 -5.98
N PRO A 389 9.43 30.82 -5.66
CA PRO A 389 9.42 32.14 -5.02
C PRO A 389 9.99 32.15 -3.60
N ASN A 390 9.80 31.06 -2.85
CA ASN A 390 10.06 31.02 -1.40
C ASN A 390 11.00 29.89 -0.95
N TYR A 391 11.26 28.90 -1.80
CA TYR A 391 11.98 27.67 -1.47
C TYR A 391 12.83 27.19 -2.65
N ILE A 392 13.64 28.08 -3.23
CA ILE A 392 14.39 27.79 -4.45
C ILE A 392 15.37 26.61 -4.31
N ASP A 393 16.03 26.48 -3.16
CA ASP A 393 16.95 25.36 -2.89
C ASP A 393 16.24 24.01 -3.01
N PHE A 394 14.94 23.99 -2.70
CA PHE A 394 14.11 22.80 -2.83
C PHE A 394 13.88 22.43 -4.30
N THR A 395 13.56 23.41 -5.15
CA THR A 395 13.45 23.21 -6.61
C THR A 395 14.79 22.80 -7.23
N HIS A 396 15.88 23.45 -6.81
CA HIS A 396 17.24 23.10 -7.24
C HIS A 396 17.55 21.64 -6.93
N SER A 397 17.34 21.21 -5.68
CA SER A 397 17.59 19.83 -5.25
C SER A 397 16.75 18.79 -6.00
N LEU A 398 15.48 19.10 -6.29
CA LEU A 398 14.60 18.21 -7.07
C LEU A 398 15.07 18.06 -8.53
N LEU A 399 15.42 19.17 -9.18
CA LEU A 399 15.92 19.14 -10.56
C LEU A 399 17.27 18.44 -10.66
N GLU A 400 18.19 18.72 -9.74
CA GLU A 400 19.48 18.04 -9.68
C GLU A 400 19.30 16.53 -9.52
N PHE A 401 18.41 16.10 -8.62
CA PHE A 401 18.10 14.70 -8.40
C PHE A 401 17.51 14.04 -9.65
N LEU A 402 16.52 14.65 -10.32
CA LEU A 402 15.95 14.13 -11.56
C LEU A 402 17.02 13.96 -12.65
N LEU A 403 17.88 14.96 -12.84
CA LEU A 403 18.96 14.89 -13.83
C LEU A 403 19.99 13.81 -13.48
N LEU A 404 20.29 13.60 -12.19
CA LEU A 404 21.14 12.51 -11.74
C LEU A 404 20.51 11.14 -12.01
N LEU A 405 19.20 10.99 -11.84
CA LEU A 405 18.50 9.75 -12.19
C LEU A 405 18.58 9.46 -13.68
N VAL A 406 18.30 10.44 -14.54
CA VAL A 406 18.40 10.27 -16.00
C VAL A 406 19.80 9.83 -16.43
N ASP A 407 20.84 10.32 -15.75
CA ASP A 407 22.21 9.99 -16.10
C ASP A 407 22.70 8.64 -15.56
N ASN A 408 22.11 8.13 -14.47
CA ASN A 408 22.71 7.03 -13.68
C ASN A 408 21.74 5.92 -13.22
N TYR A 409 20.43 6.02 -13.45
CA TYR A 409 19.47 5.04 -12.91
C TYR A 409 19.63 3.66 -13.57
N ASP A 410 19.69 3.64 -14.90
CA ASP A 410 19.93 2.43 -15.71
C ASP A 410 20.71 2.86 -16.96
N LEU A 411 22.00 2.51 -17.00
CA LEU A 411 22.91 2.94 -18.06
C LEU A 411 22.64 2.22 -19.39
N ASP A 412 22.17 0.98 -19.33
CA ASP A 412 21.88 0.17 -20.50
C ASP A 412 20.57 0.65 -21.19
N HIS A 413 19.65 1.23 -20.41
CA HIS A 413 18.36 1.76 -20.86
C HIS A 413 18.24 3.28 -20.80
N LYS A 414 19.37 4.00 -20.93
CA LYS A 414 19.42 5.46 -20.80
C LYS A 414 18.49 6.18 -21.79
N ASP A 415 18.29 5.62 -22.97
CA ASP A 415 17.39 6.15 -23.99
C ASP A 415 15.91 6.12 -23.53
N ILE A 416 15.49 5.10 -22.79
CA ILE A 416 14.15 5.02 -22.17
C ILE A 416 13.99 6.15 -21.16
N LEU A 417 15.01 6.36 -20.30
CA LEU A 417 14.98 7.39 -19.26
C LEU A 417 14.88 8.81 -19.85
N ILE A 418 15.70 9.11 -20.87
CA ILE A 418 15.67 10.40 -21.57
C ILE A 418 14.30 10.61 -22.20
N ARG A 419 13.79 9.63 -22.97
CA ARG A 419 12.47 9.73 -23.61
C ARG A 419 11.35 9.91 -22.59
N GLY A 420 11.37 9.16 -21.49
CA GLY A 420 10.37 9.26 -20.43
C GLY A 420 10.32 10.67 -19.84
N VAL A 421 11.47 11.19 -19.41
CA VAL A 421 11.53 12.52 -18.77
C VAL A 421 11.21 13.64 -19.77
N SER A 422 11.73 13.58 -21.00
CA SER A 422 11.39 14.56 -22.06
C SER A 422 9.88 14.52 -22.39
N SER A 423 9.29 13.33 -22.51
CA SER A 423 7.85 13.17 -22.75
C SER A 423 7.02 13.71 -21.58
N ALA A 424 7.44 13.46 -20.33
CA ALA A 424 6.78 14.00 -19.15
C ALA A 424 6.77 15.54 -19.17
N PHE A 425 7.92 16.19 -19.42
CA PHE A 425 8.02 17.64 -19.55
C PHE A 425 7.17 18.20 -20.69
N HIS A 426 7.16 17.54 -21.85
CA HIS A 426 6.31 17.96 -22.97
C HIS A 426 4.82 17.89 -22.59
N THR A 427 4.41 16.77 -21.98
CA THR A 427 3.01 16.52 -21.63
C THR A 427 2.49 17.48 -20.57
N VAL A 428 3.27 17.82 -19.54
CA VAL A 428 2.84 18.80 -18.52
C VAL A 428 2.62 20.19 -19.09
N VAL A 429 3.37 20.60 -20.13
CA VAL A 429 3.12 21.86 -20.84
C VAL A 429 1.90 21.73 -21.74
N GLN A 430 1.83 20.67 -22.56
CA GLN A 430 0.76 20.45 -23.52
C GLN A 430 -0.62 20.36 -22.85
N LYS A 431 -0.70 19.73 -21.68
CA LYS A 431 -1.95 19.64 -20.88
C LYS A 431 -2.19 20.86 -19.98
N GLY A 432 -1.31 21.86 -20.02
CA GLY A 432 -1.49 23.12 -19.30
C GLY A 432 -1.27 23.04 -17.78
N VAL A 433 -0.58 22.01 -17.28
CA VAL A 433 -0.16 21.96 -15.86
C VAL A 433 0.73 23.15 -15.54
N VAL A 434 1.60 23.52 -16.48
CA VAL A 434 2.34 24.78 -16.48
C VAL A 434 2.29 25.43 -17.86
N HIS A 435 2.41 26.75 -17.93
CA HIS A 435 2.31 27.48 -19.20
C HIS A 435 3.55 27.30 -20.10
N SER A 436 4.75 27.24 -19.51
CA SER A 436 6.01 27.10 -20.24
C SER A 436 7.10 26.54 -19.34
N LEU A 437 8.07 25.83 -19.92
CA LEU A 437 9.29 25.40 -19.22
C LEU A 437 10.28 26.54 -18.98
N ASP A 438 10.05 27.72 -19.57
CA ASP A 438 10.87 28.93 -19.34
C ASP A 438 10.96 29.28 -17.85
N VAL A 439 9.90 28.97 -17.08
CA VAL A 439 9.88 29.16 -15.63
C VAL A 439 11.00 28.39 -14.91
N LEU A 440 11.53 27.32 -15.50
CA LEU A 440 12.68 26.57 -14.99
C LEU A 440 13.94 26.86 -15.82
N THR A 441 13.87 26.83 -17.15
CA THR A 441 15.05 26.94 -18.03
C THR A 441 15.65 28.34 -18.09
N ARG A 442 14.87 29.39 -17.76
CA ARG A 442 15.30 30.79 -17.76
C ARG A 442 15.28 31.43 -16.37
N CYS A 443 15.04 30.67 -15.31
CA CYS A 443 15.07 31.19 -13.95
C CYS A 443 16.51 31.50 -13.51
N ASP A 444 16.89 32.78 -13.42
CA ASP A 444 18.26 33.17 -13.07
C ASP A 444 18.69 32.80 -11.66
N ALA A 445 17.72 32.58 -10.78
CA ALA A 445 17.98 32.14 -9.42
C ALA A 445 18.36 30.64 -9.37
N LEU A 446 18.09 29.85 -10.42
CA LEU A 446 18.60 28.49 -10.56
C LEU A 446 20.02 28.47 -11.12
N SER A 447 20.81 27.50 -10.62
CA SER A 447 22.20 27.34 -11.06
C SER A 447 22.31 27.19 -12.59
N PRO A 448 23.28 27.86 -13.25
CA PRO A 448 23.44 27.79 -14.71
C PRO A 448 23.66 26.36 -15.21
N SER A 449 24.37 25.52 -14.45
CA SER A 449 24.63 24.12 -14.81
C SER A 449 23.36 23.28 -14.90
N ILE A 450 22.42 23.43 -13.95
CA ILE A 450 21.12 22.75 -14.00
C ILE A 450 20.30 23.23 -15.18
N ARG A 451 20.26 24.56 -15.41
CA ARG A 451 19.52 25.13 -16.56
C ARG A 451 20.03 24.59 -17.89
N GLN A 452 21.35 24.56 -18.08
CA GLN A 452 21.97 24.04 -19.30
C GLN A 452 21.71 22.55 -19.50
N ARG A 453 21.81 21.74 -18.43
CA ARG A 453 21.50 20.29 -18.50
C ARG A 453 20.03 20.05 -18.83
N LEU A 454 19.11 20.78 -18.21
CA LEU A 454 17.68 20.69 -18.50
C LEU A 454 17.38 21.09 -19.95
N GLN A 455 17.94 22.20 -20.43
CA GLN A 455 17.79 22.61 -21.83
C GLN A 455 18.30 21.54 -22.79
N LYS A 456 19.47 20.95 -22.51
CA LYS A 456 20.04 19.88 -23.33
C LYS A 456 19.14 18.64 -23.36
N LEU A 457 18.57 18.26 -22.21
CA LEU A 457 17.65 17.12 -22.11
C LEU A 457 16.39 17.34 -22.97
N LEU A 458 15.83 18.54 -22.94
CA LEU A 458 14.60 18.90 -23.67
C LEU A 458 14.80 19.06 -25.19
N LEU A 459 16.04 19.11 -25.66
CA LEU A 459 16.39 19.18 -27.09
C LEU A 459 16.61 17.78 -27.70
N GLN A 460 16.61 16.73 -26.88
CA GLN A 460 16.72 15.32 -27.28
C GLN A 460 15.33 14.68 -27.31
#